data_AF-A0A9X9PVU9-F1
#
_entry.id   AF-A0A9X9PVU9-F1
#
_cell.length_a   1.000
_cell.length_b   1.000
_cell.length_c   1.000
_cell.angle_alpha   90.00
_cell.angle_beta   90.00
_cell.angle_gamma   90.00
#
_symmetry.space_group_name_H-M   'P 1'
#
loop_
_entity.id
_entity.type
_entity.pdbx_description
1 polymer ?
#
loop_
_entity_poly.entity_id
_entity_poly.type
_entity_poly.pdbx_seq_one_letter_code
_entity_poly.pdbx_strand_id
1 'polypeptide(L)'
;MGDSLTTALGAQPSNSSDLPMSWRGLSWSIGGDGILDMHTTLPNILKKFNPHIVGFSTGALEETAGLNVATEGARAKDMPTQARALLERMKNQPEIDFESDWKLITLFIGSNDVCHYCESPEVHSAGEYIQHIQQALDIFCEELPRAFINVVEVMDLAGLHPGQSGKCDPPLTAQSNCTCLRRSQDNSLELQELKQVNWNFQSGISRLSYGSRYLQREDFAVVVQPFFRNTLVPLNSRGGTDLTFFSEDCFHFSERGHAEMAIALWNNMLEPVGQKTTSNNFTHSRTKLKCPSPESPYLHTLRNSQLLQDQSEAGARALSWAVPVAAGGGLVLGVGTMMVWRAVRGRQQENPPISMNTMSF
;
A
#
# COMPACT_ATOMS: atom_id res chain seq x y z
N MET A 1 7.62 2.23 -11.86
CA MET A 1 8.57 1.15 -11.53
C MET A 1 7.78 -0.04 -11.01
N GLY A 2 8.23 -1.25 -11.28
CA GLY A 2 7.46 -2.46 -10.98
C GLY A 2 7.84 -3.65 -11.84
N ASP A 3 6.87 -4.55 -12.07
CA ASP A 3 7.01 -5.77 -12.87
C ASP A 3 6.18 -5.74 -14.16
N SER A 4 5.86 -6.92 -14.71
CA SER A 4 5.06 -7.11 -15.92
C SER A 4 3.64 -6.51 -15.86
N LEU A 5 3.05 -6.37 -14.67
CA LEU A 5 1.77 -5.67 -14.50
C LEU A 5 1.92 -4.15 -14.73
N THR A 6 3.13 -3.63 -14.53
CA THR A 6 3.47 -2.22 -14.79
C THR A 6 3.94 -2.01 -16.22
N THR A 7 4.47 -3.04 -16.89
CA THR A 7 4.77 -2.99 -18.33
C THR A 7 3.54 -3.18 -19.23
N ALA A 8 2.41 -3.56 -18.64
CA ALA A 8 1.17 -3.91 -19.35
C ALA A 8 1.37 -5.07 -20.34
N LEU A 9 2.07 -6.10 -19.87
CA LEU A 9 2.28 -7.35 -20.60
C LEU A 9 0.93 -7.96 -20.98
N GLY A 10 0.70 -8.17 -22.27
CA GLY A 10 -0.53 -8.80 -22.78
C GLY A 10 -1.78 -7.92 -22.73
N ALA A 11 -1.67 -6.61 -22.47
CA ALA A 11 -2.85 -5.74 -22.37
C ALA A 11 -3.70 -5.71 -23.66
N GLN A 12 -3.06 -5.87 -24.82
CA GLN A 12 -3.72 -6.14 -26.10
C GLN A 12 -3.22 -7.46 -26.71
N PRO A 13 -4.05 -8.14 -27.52
CA PRO A 13 -3.65 -9.34 -28.25
C PRO A 13 -2.44 -9.07 -29.14
N SER A 14 -1.51 -10.02 -29.17
CA SER A 14 -0.37 -9.98 -30.10
C SER A 14 -0.80 -10.50 -31.48
N ASN A 15 -0.29 -9.88 -32.55
CA ASN A 15 -0.45 -10.41 -33.92
C ASN A 15 0.47 -11.61 -34.19
N SER A 16 1.45 -11.89 -33.31
CA SER A 16 2.37 -13.03 -33.41
C SER A 16 2.11 -14.06 -32.33
N SER A 17 2.28 -15.34 -32.68
CA SER A 17 1.83 -16.51 -31.92
C SER A 17 2.67 -16.90 -30.69
N ASP A 18 3.81 -16.25 -30.43
CA ASP A 18 4.83 -16.91 -29.62
C ASP A 18 5.06 -16.28 -28.22
N LEU A 19 4.85 -14.98 -28.00
CA LEU A 19 4.98 -14.36 -26.66
C LEU A 19 4.06 -13.12 -26.48
N PRO A 20 3.50 -12.90 -25.26
CA PRO A 20 2.79 -11.67 -24.93
C PRO A 20 3.71 -10.45 -25.07
N MET A 21 3.19 -9.36 -25.63
CA MET A 21 3.93 -8.11 -25.82
C MET A 21 3.69 -7.14 -24.65
N SER A 22 4.72 -6.39 -24.25
CA SER A 22 4.63 -5.36 -23.21
C SER A 22 4.08 -4.04 -23.79
N TRP A 23 2.78 -3.79 -23.62
CA TRP A 23 2.09 -2.61 -24.14
C TRP A 23 2.21 -1.41 -23.19
N ARG A 24 3.43 -0.95 -22.94
CA ARG A 24 3.72 0.09 -21.92
C ARG A 24 2.86 1.35 -22.10
N GLY A 25 2.51 1.72 -23.34
CA GLY A 25 1.61 2.83 -23.67
C GLY A 25 0.17 2.71 -23.14
N LEU A 26 -0.26 1.49 -22.78
CA LEU A 26 -1.55 1.18 -22.15
C LEU A 26 -1.44 0.92 -20.64
N SER A 27 -0.23 1.05 -20.07
CA SER A 27 -0.03 0.84 -18.63
C SER A 27 -0.88 1.79 -17.80
N TRP A 28 -1.49 1.26 -16.74
CA TRP A 28 -2.49 1.99 -15.95
C TRP A 28 -1.86 3.18 -15.22
N SER A 29 -0.58 3.05 -14.83
CA SER A 29 0.14 4.03 -14.03
C SER A 29 1.00 5.00 -14.85
N ILE A 30 1.36 4.66 -16.09
CA ILE A 30 2.33 5.45 -16.89
C ILE A 30 2.10 5.43 -18.42
N GLY A 31 1.11 4.70 -18.93
CA GLY A 31 0.79 4.68 -20.34
C GLY A 31 0.18 5.99 -20.83
N GLY A 32 0.59 6.50 -21.98
CA GLY A 32 0.13 7.77 -22.53
C GLY A 32 -0.39 7.70 -23.95
N ASP A 33 -0.72 6.49 -24.45
CA ASP A 33 -1.30 6.33 -25.78
C ASP A 33 -2.67 7.00 -25.87
N GLY A 34 -2.92 7.66 -27.00
CA GLY A 34 -4.19 8.35 -27.28
C GLY A 34 -4.57 9.41 -26.25
N ILE A 35 -5.86 9.46 -25.94
CA ILE A 35 -6.49 10.40 -24.99
C ILE A 35 -7.37 9.63 -24.00
N LEU A 36 -7.79 10.28 -22.90
CA LEU A 36 -8.63 9.66 -21.85
C LEU A 36 -9.88 8.93 -22.39
N ASP A 37 -10.50 9.49 -23.42
CA ASP A 37 -11.72 8.96 -24.01
C ASP A 37 -11.49 7.62 -24.75
N MET A 38 -10.25 7.39 -25.19
CA MET A 38 -9.79 6.15 -25.81
C MET A 38 -9.20 5.21 -24.75
N HIS A 39 -8.14 5.63 -24.08
CA HIS A 39 -7.38 4.82 -23.13
C HIS A 39 -7.36 5.51 -21.76
N THR A 40 -7.92 4.84 -20.75
CA THR A 40 -7.94 5.35 -19.38
C THR A 40 -6.66 4.96 -18.68
N THR A 41 -5.73 5.89 -18.58
CA THR A 41 -4.47 5.71 -17.85
C THR A 41 -4.22 6.92 -16.97
N LEU A 42 -3.38 6.80 -15.95
CA LEU A 42 -3.07 7.93 -15.08
C LEU A 42 -2.53 9.15 -15.86
N PRO A 43 -1.57 9.02 -16.80
CA PRO A 43 -1.14 10.15 -17.62
C PRO A 43 -2.29 10.78 -18.43
N ASN A 44 -3.18 9.98 -19.01
CA ASN A 44 -4.30 10.52 -19.81
C ASN A 44 -5.34 11.25 -18.94
N ILE A 45 -5.51 10.85 -17.68
CA ILE A 45 -6.30 11.62 -16.70
C ILE A 45 -5.58 12.94 -16.39
N LEU A 46 -4.28 12.89 -16.08
CA LEU A 46 -3.48 14.09 -15.75
C LEU A 46 -3.42 15.10 -16.91
N LYS A 47 -3.38 14.65 -18.17
CA LYS A 47 -3.42 15.51 -19.36
C LYS A 47 -4.66 16.40 -19.44
N LYS A 48 -5.76 16.05 -18.77
CA LYS A 48 -6.94 16.93 -18.66
C LYS A 48 -6.70 18.16 -17.79
N PHE A 49 -5.73 18.10 -16.87
CA PHE A 49 -5.36 19.19 -15.97
C PHE A 49 -4.08 19.89 -16.42
N ASN A 50 -3.11 19.13 -16.94
CA ASN A 50 -1.88 19.66 -17.51
C ASN A 50 -1.48 18.85 -18.76
N PRO A 51 -1.68 19.39 -19.98
CA PRO A 51 -1.34 18.67 -21.21
C PRO A 51 0.17 18.58 -21.49
N HIS A 52 1.02 19.25 -20.71
CA HIS A 52 2.47 19.33 -20.93
C HIS A 52 3.28 18.32 -20.09
N ILE A 53 2.61 17.37 -19.40
CA ILE A 53 3.34 16.31 -18.69
C ILE A 53 4.20 15.50 -19.66
N VAL A 54 5.35 15.04 -19.21
CA VAL A 54 6.30 14.22 -19.99
C VAL A 54 6.66 12.94 -19.25
N GLY A 55 7.43 12.06 -19.89
CA GLY A 55 7.94 10.83 -19.28
C GLY A 55 6.98 9.62 -19.28
N PHE A 56 5.77 9.75 -19.82
CA PHE A 56 4.85 8.62 -20.01
C PHE A 56 5.36 7.68 -21.12
N SER A 57 4.94 6.41 -21.06
CA SER A 57 5.22 5.42 -22.09
C SER A 57 4.27 5.57 -23.29
N THR A 58 4.71 5.20 -24.49
CA THR A 58 3.85 5.07 -25.67
C THR A 58 4.13 3.77 -26.40
N GLY A 59 3.13 3.22 -27.10
CA GLY A 59 3.24 1.96 -27.83
C GLY A 59 3.76 0.79 -27.00
N ALA A 60 4.45 -0.15 -27.66
CA ALA A 60 4.95 -1.38 -27.07
C ALA A 60 6.47 -1.59 -27.21
N LEU A 61 7.17 -0.63 -27.81
CA LEU A 61 8.61 -0.72 -28.03
C LEU A 61 9.38 -0.26 -26.79
N GLU A 62 10.58 -0.80 -26.59
CA GLU A 62 11.40 -0.43 -25.43
C GLU A 62 11.96 0.99 -25.56
N GLU A 63 12.22 1.45 -26.79
CA GLU A 63 12.62 2.83 -27.07
C GLU A 63 11.53 3.85 -26.69
N THR A 64 10.27 3.42 -26.70
CA THR A 64 9.11 4.23 -26.35
C THR A 64 8.61 4.02 -24.91
N ALA A 65 9.41 3.34 -24.08
CA ALA A 65 9.09 3.09 -22.67
C ALA A 65 8.97 4.36 -21.81
N GLY A 66 9.46 5.52 -22.26
CA GLY A 66 9.45 6.74 -21.46
C GLY A 66 10.22 6.54 -20.15
N LEU A 67 9.68 6.96 -19.01
CA LEU A 67 10.27 6.72 -17.68
C LEU A 67 9.83 5.39 -17.03
N ASN A 68 9.18 4.50 -17.79
CA ASN A 68 8.79 3.20 -17.27
C ASN A 68 9.99 2.24 -17.19
N VAL A 69 10.62 2.19 -16.02
CA VAL A 69 11.74 1.28 -15.71
C VAL A 69 11.29 -0.09 -15.17
N ALA A 70 10.00 -0.44 -15.30
CA ALA A 70 9.52 -1.75 -14.86
C ALA A 70 10.07 -2.87 -15.75
N THR A 71 10.36 -4.01 -15.12
CA THR A 71 10.98 -5.18 -15.75
C THR A 71 10.18 -6.43 -15.43
N GLU A 72 9.87 -7.23 -16.43
CA GLU A 72 9.15 -8.49 -16.26
C GLU A 72 9.87 -9.42 -15.25
N GLY A 73 9.10 -10.08 -14.40
CA GLY A 73 9.63 -10.98 -13.35
C GLY A 73 10.35 -10.28 -12.18
N ALA A 74 10.41 -8.95 -12.16
CA ALA A 74 11.03 -8.21 -11.06
C ALA A 74 10.36 -8.52 -9.71
N ARG A 75 11.17 -8.46 -8.66
CA ARG A 75 10.79 -8.64 -7.26
C ARG A 75 11.19 -7.41 -6.44
N ALA A 76 10.81 -7.37 -5.17
CA ALA A 76 11.14 -6.24 -4.28
C ALA A 76 12.65 -5.94 -4.25
N LYS A 77 13.50 -6.98 -4.29
CA LYS A 77 14.97 -6.85 -4.35
C LYS A 77 15.49 -6.01 -5.52
N ASP A 78 14.72 -5.88 -6.60
CA ASP A 78 15.11 -5.13 -7.80
C ASP A 78 14.73 -3.65 -7.72
N MET A 79 13.91 -3.24 -6.74
CA MET A 79 13.43 -1.87 -6.58
C MET A 79 14.54 -0.84 -6.40
N PRO A 80 15.61 -1.07 -5.62
CA PRO A 80 16.73 -0.13 -5.53
C PRO A 80 17.43 0.08 -6.88
N THR A 81 17.54 -0.97 -7.71
CA THR A 81 18.13 -0.87 -9.05
C THR A 81 17.23 -0.08 -9.99
N GLN A 82 15.92 -0.35 -10.00
CA GLN A 82 14.96 0.43 -10.78
C GLN A 82 14.91 1.90 -10.34
N ALA A 83 15.03 2.19 -9.04
CA ALA A 83 15.07 3.55 -8.52
C ALA A 83 16.25 4.34 -9.09
N ARG A 84 17.47 3.78 -9.04
CA ARG A 84 18.66 4.41 -9.63
C ARG A 84 18.53 4.58 -11.14
N ALA A 85 18.03 3.56 -11.85
CA ALA A 85 17.80 3.66 -13.29
C ALA A 85 16.82 4.79 -13.64
N LEU A 86 15.77 4.97 -12.84
CA LEU A 86 14.80 6.06 -13.02
C LEU A 86 15.45 7.43 -12.79
N LEU A 87 16.25 7.59 -11.73
CA LEU A 87 17.00 8.83 -11.47
C LEU A 87 17.89 9.20 -12.65
N GLU A 88 18.71 8.25 -13.11
CA GLU A 88 19.60 8.47 -14.25
C GLU A 88 18.83 8.79 -15.52
N ARG A 89 17.68 8.13 -15.77
CA ARG A 89 16.86 8.44 -16.94
C ARG A 89 16.26 9.85 -16.87
N MET A 90 15.83 10.30 -15.69
CA MET A 90 15.31 11.67 -15.51
C MET A 90 16.41 12.73 -15.65
N LYS A 91 17.60 12.50 -15.06
CA LYS A 91 18.75 13.42 -15.15
C LYS A 91 19.25 13.59 -16.60
N ASN A 92 19.09 12.55 -17.43
CA ASN A 92 19.54 12.54 -18.82
C ASN A 92 18.46 12.92 -19.85
N GLN A 93 17.23 13.26 -19.42
CA GLN A 93 16.17 13.72 -20.33
C GLN A 93 16.10 15.25 -20.39
N PRO A 94 16.44 15.88 -21.53
CA PRO A 94 16.46 17.35 -21.65
C PRO A 94 15.12 18.04 -21.38
N GLU A 95 14.01 17.35 -21.61
CA GLU A 95 12.66 17.87 -21.40
C GLU A 95 12.25 17.92 -19.92
N ILE A 96 13.04 17.31 -19.02
CA ILE A 96 12.77 17.26 -17.59
C ILE A 96 13.72 18.22 -16.88
N ASP A 97 13.17 19.24 -16.22
CA ASP A 97 13.91 19.97 -15.22
C ASP A 97 13.98 19.12 -13.96
N PHE A 98 15.12 18.45 -13.78
CA PHE A 98 15.32 17.54 -12.67
C PHE A 98 15.09 18.22 -11.31
N GLU A 99 15.47 19.49 -11.16
CA GLU A 99 15.36 20.22 -9.89
C GLU A 99 13.98 20.82 -9.65
N SER A 100 13.34 21.33 -10.71
CA SER A 100 12.13 22.16 -10.56
C SER A 100 10.82 21.45 -10.91
N ASP A 101 10.82 20.42 -11.75
CA ASP A 101 9.58 19.73 -12.08
C ASP A 101 9.10 18.84 -10.92
N TRP A 102 7.79 18.72 -10.73
CA TRP A 102 7.22 17.71 -9.83
C TRP A 102 7.24 16.33 -10.50
N LYS A 103 7.71 15.31 -9.77
CA LYS A 103 7.73 13.92 -10.22
C LYS A 103 6.65 13.11 -9.52
N LEU A 104 5.74 12.53 -10.28
CA LEU A 104 4.76 11.55 -9.78
C LEU A 104 5.23 10.15 -10.15
N ILE A 105 5.68 9.38 -9.17
CA ILE A 105 6.26 8.04 -9.38
C ILE A 105 5.32 7.01 -8.77
N THR A 106 5.00 5.96 -9.54
CA THR A 106 4.23 4.82 -9.03
C THR A 106 5.14 3.60 -8.93
N LEU A 107 5.20 3.02 -7.72
CA LEU A 107 5.86 1.77 -7.38
C LEU A 107 4.78 0.71 -7.13
N PHE A 108 4.77 -0.35 -7.93
CA PHE A 108 3.92 -1.51 -7.74
C PHE A 108 4.72 -2.79 -7.97
N ILE A 109 4.94 -3.55 -6.89
CA ILE A 109 5.77 -4.75 -6.87
C ILE A 109 5.26 -5.69 -5.79
N GLY A 110 5.71 -6.95 -5.81
CA GLY A 110 5.49 -7.91 -4.73
C GLY A 110 4.67 -9.12 -5.12
N SER A 111 3.96 -9.08 -6.26
CA SER A 111 3.22 -10.25 -6.76
C SER A 111 4.17 -11.43 -6.93
N ASN A 112 5.32 -11.24 -7.58
CA ASN A 112 6.35 -12.28 -7.74
C ASN A 112 6.94 -12.75 -6.40
N ASP A 113 7.14 -11.86 -5.42
CA ASP A 113 7.65 -12.22 -4.10
C ASP A 113 6.68 -13.14 -3.34
N VAL A 114 5.38 -12.79 -3.29
CA VAL A 114 4.33 -13.63 -2.69
C VAL A 114 4.23 -14.96 -3.44
N CYS A 115 4.28 -14.90 -4.77
CA CYS A 115 4.08 -16.02 -5.67
C CYS A 115 5.15 -17.13 -5.56
N HIS A 116 6.36 -16.75 -5.16
CA HIS A 116 7.52 -17.65 -4.97
C HIS A 116 7.91 -17.84 -3.51
N TYR A 117 7.16 -17.29 -2.55
CA TYR A 117 7.48 -17.37 -1.12
C TYR A 117 7.74 -18.81 -0.63
N CYS A 118 6.90 -19.75 -1.02
CA CYS A 118 6.97 -21.18 -0.67
C CYS A 118 8.18 -21.92 -1.25
N GLU A 119 8.97 -21.31 -2.12
CA GLU A 119 10.26 -21.86 -2.57
C GLU A 119 11.40 -21.48 -1.62
N SER A 120 11.32 -20.28 -1.02
CA SER A 120 12.36 -19.73 -0.15
C SER A 120 11.78 -18.67 0.80
N PRO A 121 11.13 -19.10 1.90
CA PRO A 121 10.45 -18.19 2.84
C PRO A 121 11.35 -17.11 3.42
N GLU A 122 12.62 -17.42 3.66
CA GLU A 122 13.60 -16.47 4.22
C GLU A 122 13.90 -15.33 3.25
N VAL A 123 14.09 -15.65 1.97
CA VAL A 123 14.42 -14.68 0.90
C VAL A 123 13.21 -13.82 0.54
N HIS A 124 12.01 -14.37 0.64
CA HIS A 124 10.75 -13.69 0.32
C HIS A 124 9.98 -13.30 1.58
N SER A 125 10.67 -13.15 2.71
CA SER A 125 10.05 -12.76 3.96
C SER A 125 9.53 -11.32 3.88
N ALA A 126 8.56 -10.99 4.74
CA ALA A 126 8.06 -9.63 4.84
C ALA A 126 9.18 -8.63 5.23
N GLY A 127 10.15 -9.07 6.03
CA GLY A 127 11.30 -8.23 6.41
C GLY A 127 12.10 -7.80 5.18
N GLU A 128 12.52 -8.76 4.35
CA GLU A 128 13.29 -8.50 3.13
C GLU A 128 12.51 -7.67 2.11
N TYR A 129 11.22 -8.00 1.91
CA TYR A 129 10.32 -7.25 1.03
C TYR A 129 10.25 -5.76 1.41
N ILE A 130 10.01 -5.47 2.70
CA ILE A 130 9.92 -4.10 3.21
C ILE A 130 11.28 -3.40 3.15
N GLN A 131 12.37 -4.09 3.49
CA GLN A 131 13.71 -3.54 3.46
C GLN A 131 14.10 -3.07 2.05
N HIS A 132 13.82 -3.86 1.02
CA HIS A 132 14.16 -3.48 -0.35
C HIS A 132 13.33 -2.31 -0.88
N ILE A 133 12.04 -2.26 -0.52
CA ILE A 133 11.21 -1.10 -0.88
C ILE A 133 11.68 0.14 -0.13
N GLN A 134 12.01 0.02 1.16
CA GLN A 134 12.59 1.12 1.93
C GLN A 134 13.89 1.63 1.29
N GLN A 135 14.79 0.75 0.85
CA GLN A 135 16.02 1.15 0.15
C GLN A 135 15.74 1.97 -1.12
N ALA A 136 14.73 1.59 -1.90
CA ALA A 136 14.32 2.36 -3.09
C ALA A 136 13.73 3.73 -2.73
N LEU A 137 12.90 3.79 -1.69
CA LEU A 137 12.32 5.04 -1.19
C LEU A 137 13.37 5.96 -0.56
N ASP A 138 14.38 5.41 0.12
CA ASP A 138 15.49 6.16 0.70
C ASP A 138 16.32 6.81 -0.41
N ILE A 139 16.65 6.09 -1.49
CA ILE A 139 17.31 6.65 -2.68
C ILE A 139 16.53 7.85 -3.23
N PHE A 140 15.21 7.73 -3.38
CA PHE A 140 14.39 8.85 -3.84
C PHE A 140 14.33 9.99 -2.83
N CYS A 141 14.20 9.69 -1.53
CA CYS A 141 14.13 10.72 -0.49
C CYS A 141 15.46 11.49 -0.35
N GLU A 142 16.57 10.88 -0.72
CA GLU A 142 17.90 11.51 -0.70
C GLU A 142 18.18 12.30 -1.99
N GLU A 143 17.77 11.79 -3.15
CA GLU A 143 18.20 12.34 -4.45
C GLU A 143 17.10 13.07 -5.26
N LEU A 144 15.81 12.84 -5.02
CA LEU A 144 14.75 13.50 -5.79
C LEU A 144 14.24 14.76 -5.10
N PRO A 145 14.36 15.94 -5.73
CA PRO A 145 13.53 17.09 -5.38
C PRO A 145 12.10 16.88 -5.89
N ARG A 146 11.12 17.48 -5.19
CA ARG A 146 9.72 17.60 -5.64
C ARG A 146 9.10 16.28 -6.12
N ALA A 147 8.97 15.29 -5.24
CA ALA A 147 8.44 13.98 -5.61
C ALA A 147 7.22 13.55 -4.79
N PHE A 148 6.23 13.01 -5.49
CA PHE A 148 5.11 12.28 -4.91
C PHE A 148 5.24 10.81 -5.32
N ILE A 149 5.45 9.93 -4.35
CA ILE A 149 5.62 8.50 -4.57
C ILE A 149 4.33 7.77 -4.18
N ASN A 150 3.64 7.20 -5.17
CA ASN A 150 2.62 6.20 -4.95
C ASN A 150 3.27 4.85 -4.68
N VAL A 151 2.99 4.26 -3.51
CA VAL A 151 3.33 2.87 -3.21
C VAL A 151 2.04 2.06 -3.22
N VAL A 152 1.80 1.29 -4.28
CA VAL A 152 0.58 0.51 -4.41
C VAL A 152 0.76 -0.81 -3.68
N GLU A 153 -0.21 -1.17 -2.83
CA GLU A 153 -0.17 -2.43 -2.11
C GLU A 153 -0.30 -3.62 -3.06
N VAL A 154 0.45 -4.69 -2.79
CA VAL A 154 0.35 -5.95 -3.53
C VAL A 154 -1.05 -6.55 -3.37
N MET A 155 -1.58 -7.11 -4.46
CA MET A 155 -2.88 -7.79 -4.49
C MET A 155 -2.87 -9.08 -3.67
N ASP A 156 -4.00 -9.43 -3.04
CA ASP A 156 -4.22 -10.71 -2.38
C ASP A 156 -4.31 -11.84 -3.43
N LEU A 157 -3.16 -12.48 -3.69
CA LEU A 157 -3.06 -13.58 -4.66
C LEU A 157 -3.88 -14.81 -4.25
N ALA A 158 -4.11 -15.04 -2.95
CA ALA A 158 -4.92 -16.16 -2.50
C ALA A 158 -6.41 -15.94 -2.81
N GLY A 159 -6.86 -14.68 -2.80
CA GLY A 159 -8.21 -14.30 -3.22
C GLY A 159 -8.47 -14.44 -4.73
N LEU A 160 -7.41 -14.57 -5.53
CA LEU A 160 -7.50 -14.77 -6.98
C LEU A 160 -7.59 -16.24 -7.39
N HIS A 161 -7.45 -17.20 -6.46
CA HIS A 161 -7.62 -18.63 -6.74
C HIS A 161 -9.12 -18.94 -6.97
N PRO A 162 -9.57 -19.17 -8.22
CA PRO A 162 -10.97 -19.45 -8.46
C PRO A 162 -11.27 -20.90 -8.09
N GLY A 163 -12.26 -21.10 -7.22
CA GLY A 163 -12.95 -22.39 -7.18
C GLY A 163 -13.57 -22.65 -8.55
N GLN A 164 -13.23 -23.81 -9.13
CA GLN A 164 -13.67 -24.34 -10.44
C GLN A 164 -15.02 -23.79 -10.94
N SER A 165 -15.03 -22.73 -11.77
CA SER A 165 -16.18 -22.42 -12.65
C SER A 165 -15.88 -21.29 -13.65
N GLY A 166 -15.47 -21.65 -14.86
CA GLY A 166 -15.40 -20.73 -16.00
C GLY A 166 -14.40 -21.18 -17.05
N LYS A 167 -14.49 -20.66 -18.28
CA LYS A 167 -13.58 -20.95 -19.41
C LYS A 167 -12.11 -20.57 -19.16
N CYS A 168 -11.83 -19.95 -18.01
CA CYS A 168 -10.51 -19.99 -17.38
C CYS A 168 -10.46 -21.20 -16.46
N ASP A 169 -10.29 -22.39 -17.03
CA ASP A 169 -9.18 -23.18 -16.51
C ASP A 169 -7.97 -22.30 -16.83
N PRO A 170 -7.18 -21.83 -15.84
CA PRO A 170 -5.99 -21.08 -16.16
C PRO A 170 -5.27 -21.91 -17.23
N PRO A 171 -4.85 -21.34 -18.38
CA PRO A 171 -3.85 -22.08 -19.12
C PRO A 171 -2.75 -22.32 -18.09
N LEU A 172 -2.22 -23.54 -18.10
CA LEU A 172 -1.23 -24.05 -17.16
C LEU A 172 -0.08 -23.06 -16.86
N THR A 173 0.07 -21.96 -17.61
CA THR A 173 1.01 -20.84 -17.49
C THR A 173 0.90 -19.97 -16.22
N ALA A 174 -0.28 -19.53 -15.77
CA ALA A 174 -0.38 -18.72 -14.54
C ALA A 174 -0.15 -19.55 -13.27
N GLN A 175 -0.66 -20.79 -13.26
CA GLN A 175 -0.33 -21.80 -12.24
C GLN A 175 1.10 -22.36 -12.40
N SER A 176 1.72 -22.35 -13.58
CA SER A 176 3.10 -22.84 -13.75
C SER A 176 4.13 -21.85 -13.21
N ASN A 177 3.86 -20.55 -13.34
CA ASN A 177 4.79 -19.52 -12.90
C ASN A 177 4.62 -19.21 -11.41
N CYS A 178 3.44 -19.47 -10.84
CA CYS A 178 3.19 -19.26 -9.41
C CYS A 178 3.25 -20.51 -8.56
N THR A 179 4.42 -20.77 -7.99
CA THR A 179 4.68 -22.01 -7.26
C THR A 179 3.82 -22.21 -6.03
N CYS A 180 3.38 -21.14 -5.37
CA CYS A 180 2.58 -21.26 -4.15
C CYS A 180 1.12 -21.58 -4.46
N LEU A 181 0.59 -21.07 -5.58
CA LEU A 181 -0.76 -21.43 -6.03
C LEU A 181 -0.80 -22.84 -6.63
N ARG A 182 0.27 -23.29 -7.31
CA ARG A 182 0.38 -24.67 -7.85
C ARG A 182 0.30 -25.75 -6.77
N ARG A 183 0.83 -25.47 -5.57
CA ARG A 183 0.92 -26.44 -4.46
C ARG A 183 -0.34 -26.48 -3.59
N SER A 184 -1.21 -25.46 -3.69
CA SER A 184 -2.30 -25.27 -2.74
C SER A 184 -3.58 -25.93 -3.25
N GLN A 185 -4.24 -26.73 -2.40
CA GLN A 185 -5.64 -27.14 -2.62
C GLN A 185 -6.58 -26.08 -2.02
N ASP A 186 -7.85 -26.06 -2.42
CA ASP A 186 -8.84 -25.18 -1.83
C ASP A 186 -8.90 -25.37 -0.30
N ASN A 187 -8.78 -24.27 0.45
CA ASN A 187 -8.75 -24.21 1.93
C ASN A 187 -7.57 -24.92 2.61
N SER A 188 -6.43 -25.07 1.93
CA SER A 188 -5.23 -25.65 2.55
C SER A 188 -4.52 -24.69 3.51
N LEU A 189 -3.65 -25.24 4.37
CA LEU A 189 -2.83 -24.46 5.32
C LEU A 189 -1.88 -23.51 4.57
N GLU A 190 -1.38 -23.95 3.42
CA GLU A 190 -0.50 -23.19 2.52
C GLU A 190 -1.19 -21.92 2.00
N LEU A 191 -2.49 -21.98 1.70
CA LEU A 191 -3.24 -20.80 1.25
C LEU A 191 -3.46 -19.80 2.38
N GLN A 192 -3.63 -20.28 3.63
CA GLN A 192 -3.71 -19.40 4.80
C GLN A 192 -2.37 -18.72 5.10
N GLU A 193 -1.26 -19.46 4.98
CA GLU A 193 0.09 -18.90 5.11
C GLU A 193 0.33 -17.83 4.04
N LEU A 194 -0.07 -18.09 2.79
CA LEU A 194 0.08 -17.12 1.70
C LEU A 194 -0.70 -15.82 1.96
N LYS A 195 -1.94 -15.93 2.48
CA LYS A 195 -2.73 -14.76 2.93
C LYS A 195 -2.01 -13.99 4.03
N GLN A 196 -1.42 -14.70 4.99
CA GLN A 196 -0.68 -14.08 6.09
C GLN A 196 0.57 -13.35 5.60
N VAL A 197 1.34 -13.95 4.69
CA VAL A 197 2.51 -13.31 4.06
C VAL A 197 2.12 -12.06 3.32
N ASN A 198 1.06 -12.12 2.51
CA ASN A 198 0.54 -10.98 1.79
C ASN A 198 0.11 -9.85 2.73
N TRP A 199 -0.65 -10.18 3.78
CA TRP A 199 -1.04 -9.21 4.80
C TRP A 199 0.16 -8.59 5.52
N ASN A 200 1.22 -9.36 5.78
CA ASN A 200 2.46 -8.84 6.36
C ASN A 200 3.16 -7.85 5.41
N PHE A 201 3.13 -8.09 4.09
CA PHE A 201 3.66 -7.15 3.09
C PHE A 201 2.86 -5.85 3.09
N GLN A 202 1.53 -5.94 2.97
CA GLN A 202 0.63 -4.79 2.95
C GLN A 202 0.76 -3.97 4.25
N SER A 203 0.71 -4.63 5.41
CA SER A 203 0.81 -3.96 6.71
C SER A 203 2.19 -3.35 6.96
N GLY A 204 3.26 -4.01 6.52
CA GLY A 204 4.63 -3.50 6.59
C GLY A 204 4.80 -2.23 5.75
N ILE A 205 4.28 -2.22 4.52
CA ILE A 205 4.34 -1.05 3.63
C ILE A 205 3.53 0.12 4.17
N SER A 206 2.33 -0.17 4.66
CA SER A 206 1.52 0.81 5.36
C SER A 206 2.34 1.46 6.49
N ARG A 207 2.89 0.68 7.43
CA ARG A 207 3.72 1.19 8.54
C ARG A 207 4.93 2.00 8.06
N LEU A 208 5.63 1.53 7.03
CA LEU A 208 6.78 2.24 6.45
C LEU A 208 6.39 3.65 5.96
N SER A 209 5.23 3.79 5.32
CA SER A 209 4.76 5.08 4.79
C SER A 209 4.34 6.09 5.87
N TYR A 210 3.92 5.61 7.05
CA TYR A 210 3.65 6.46 8.22
C TYR A 210 4.93 6.84 8.97
N GLY A 211 6.10 6.31 8.58
CA GLY A 211 7.37 6.61 9.20
C GLY A 211 7.76 8.08 9.07
N SER A 212 8.32 8.66 10.14
CA SER A 212 8.73 10.08 10.18
C SER A 212 9.83 10.43 9.18
N ARG A 213 10.55 9.45 8.65
CA ARG A 213 11.64 9.62 7.67
C ARG A 213 11.19 10.42 6.45
N TYR A 214 10.05 10.07 5.86
CA TYR A 214 9.53 10.71 4.65
C TYR A 214 8.68 11.96 4.93
N LEU A 215 8.63 12.40 6.20
CA LEU A 215 7.94 13.62 6.63
C LEU A 215 8.91 14.75 6.97
N GLN A 216 10.20 14.59 6.73
CA GLN A 216 11.18 15.64 7.04
C GLN A 216 11.25 16.72 5.96
N ARG A 217 10.79 16.40 4.75
CA ARG A 217 10.77 17.30 3.60
C ARG A 217 9.35 17.76 3.30
N GLU A 218 9.23 18.95 2.74
CA GLU A 218 7.95 19.52 2.27
C GLU A 218 7.70 19.20 0.80
N ASP A 219 8.76 18.93 0.05
CA ASP A 219 8.75 18.63 -1.39
C ASP A 219 8.84 17.13 -1.68
N PHE A 220 8.64 16.27 -0.68
CA PHE A 220 8.69 14.83 -0.84
C PHE A 220 7.55 14.17 -0.06
N ALA A 221 6.83 13.24 -0.69
CA ALA A 221 5.79 12.47 -0.03
C ALA A 221 5.79 11.02 -0.52
N VAL A 222 5.64 10.09 0.43
CA VAL A 222 5.36 8.68 0.15
C VAL A 222 3.94 8.39 0.61
N VAL A 223 3.10 7.91 -0.31
CA VAL A 223 1.67 7.67 -0.05
C VAL A 223 1.30 6.27 -0.52
N VAL A 224 0.77 5.48 0.39
CA VAL A 224 0.26 4.15 0.09
C VAL A 224 -1.11 4.23 -0.58
N GLN A 225 -1.30 3.43 -1.63
CA GLN A 225 -2.55 3.33 -2.37
C GLN A 225 -3.12 1.90 -2.22
N PRO A 226 -3.99 1.64 -1.23
CA PRO A 226 -4.38 0.28 -0.85
C PRO A 226 -5.55 -0.31 -1.64
N PHE A 227 -5.86 0.18 -2.85
CA PHE A 227 -7.04 -0.30 -3.62
C PHE A 227 -6.98 -1.79 -4.02
N PHE A 228 -5.84 -2.45 -3.80
CA PHE A 228 -5.67 -3.90 -3.95
C PHE A 228 -5.72 -4.70 -2.63
N ARG A 229 -5.79 -4.04 -1.47
CA ARG A 229 -5.73 -4.71 -0.16
C ARG A 229 -6.79 -5.81 -0.03
N ASN A 230 -8.01 -5.46 -0.40
CA ASN A 230 -9.14 -6.36 -0.51
C ASN A 230 -9.37 -6.66 -1.99
N THR A 231 -8.57 -7.59 -2.53
CA THR A 231 -8.67 -7.98 -3.94
C THR A 231 -9.97 -8.71 -4.19
N LEU A 232 -10.70 -8.27 -5.22
CA LEU A 232 -11.98 -8.86 -5.64
C LEU A 232 -11.83 -9.44 -7.04
N VAL A 233 -12.49 -10.57 -7.30
CA VAL A 233 -12.59 -11.14 -8.63
C VAL A 233 -13.69 -10.39 -9.41
N PRO A 234 -13.40 -9.84 -10.62
CA PRO A 234 -14.41 -9.18 -11.45
C PRO A 234 -15.54 -10.16 -11.78
N LEU A 235 -16.80 -9.72 -11.66
CA LEU A 235 -17.97 -10.54 -11.96
C LEU A 235 -18.74 -9.98 -13.17
N ASN A 236 -19.22 -10.88 -14.03
CA ASN A 236 -20.08 -10.55 -15.16
C ASN A 236 -21.56 -10.49 -14.73
N SER A 237 -22.45 -10.11 -15.63
CA SER A 237 -23.90 -9.97 -15.36
C SER A 237 -24.60 -11.27 -14.91
N ARG A 238 -23.95 -12.43 -15.08
CA ARG A 238 -24.45 -13.74 -14.63
C ARG A 238 -23.80 -14.21 -13.32
N GLY A 239 -22.99 -13.38 -12.68
CA GLY A 239 -22.32 -13.69 -11.41
C GLY A 239 -21.08 -14.60 -11.53
N GLY A 240 -20.67 -14.98 -12.74
CA GLY A 240 -19.39 -15.67 -12.97
C GLY A 240 -18.24 -14.68 -13.19
N THR A 241 -16.99 -15.15 -13.21
CA THR A 241 -15.83 -14.30 -13.46
C THR A 241 -15.94 -13.56 -14.80
N ASP A 242 -15.72 -12.24 -14.81
CA ASP A 242 -15.60 -11.43 -16.01
C ASP A 242 -14.14 -11.44 -16.50
N LEU A 243 -13.86 -12.36 -17.42
CA LEU A 243 -12.54 -12.58 -17.98
C LEU A 243 -12.06 -11.42 -18.87
N THR A 244 -12.95 -10.50 -19.25
CA THR A 244 -12.59 -9.39 -20.14
C THR A 244 -11.65 -8.36 -19.49
N PHE A 245 -11.46 -8.43 -18.17
CA PHE A 245 -10.49 -7.62 -17.44
C PHE A 245 -9.07 -8.20 -17.42
N PHE A 246 -8.90 -9.43 -17.90
CA PHE A 246 -7.62 -10.13 -17.92
C PHE A 246 -7.14 -10.37 -19.35
N SER A 247 -5.82 -10.50 -19.50
CA SER A 247 -5.17 -10.89 -20.74
C SER A 247 -5.44 -12.38 -21.05
N GLU A 248 -4.96 -12.86 -22.19
CA GLU A 248 -5.08 -14.26 -22.60
C GLU A 248 -4.47 -15.25 -21.58
N ASP A 249 -3.49 -14.81 -20.79
CA ASP A 249 -2.89 -15.65 -19.74
C ASP A 249 -3.69 -15.69 -18.42
N CYS A 250 -4.78 -14.95 -18.35
CA CYS A 250 -5.70 -14.90 -17.21
C CYS A 250 -5.05 -14.43 -15.89
N PHE A 251 -3.88 -13.78 -15.96
CA PHE A 251 -3.15 -13.24 -14.82
C PHE A 251 -2.89 -11.75 -15.00
N HIS A 252 -2.28 -11.35 -16.12
CA HIS A 252 -2.09 -9.94 -16.43
C HIS A 252 -3.43 -9.29 -16.78
N PHE A 253 -3.50 -7.98 -16.61
CA PHE A 253 -4.69 -7.22 -16.96
C PHE A 253 -4.78 -7.00 -18.47
N SER A 254 -5.99 -7.09 -19.02
CA SER A 254 -6.26 -6.55 -20.36
C SER A 254 -6.22 -5.01 -20.30
N GLU A 255 -6.27 -4.35 -21.46
CA GLU A 255 -6.49 -2.90 -21.53
C GLU A 255 -7.67 -2.44 -20.66
N ARG A 256 -8.74 -3.23 -20.61
CA ARG A 256 -9.90 -2.98 -19.76
C ARG A 256 -9.57 -3.07 -18.27
N GLY A 257 -8.78 -4.05 -17.86
CA GLY A 257 -8.28 -4.16 -16.48
C GLY A 257 -7.37 -2.98 -16.12
N HIS A 258 -6.46 -2.60 -17.02
CA HIS A 258 -5.60 -1.43 -16.88
C HIS A 258 -6.41 -0.14 -16.69
N ALA A 259 -7.50 0.05 -17.45
CA ALA A 259 -8.39 1.19 -17.30
C ALA A 259 -8.95 1.31 -15.88
N GLU A 260 -9.34 0.19 -15.28
CA GLU A 260 -9.87 0.17 -13.91
C GLU A 260 -8.82 0.46 -12.85
N MET A 261 -7.59 -0.03 -13.04
CA MET A 261 -6.50 0.25 -12.11
C MET A 261 -6.09 1.72 -12.15
N ALA A 262 -6.16 2.35 -13.32
CA ALA A 262 -5.91 3.78 -13.48
C ALA A 262 -6.95 4.63 -12.73
N ILE A 263 -8.24 4.28 -12.85
CA ILE A 263 -9.33 4.95 -12.12
C ILE A 263 -9.15 4.75 -10.61
N ALA A 264 -8.84 3.53 -10.18
CA ALA A 264 -8.61 3.23 -8.77
C ALA A 264 -7.45 4.07 -8.21
N LEU A 265 -6.28 4.06 -8.86
CA LEU A 265 -5.13 4.87 -8.44
C LEU A 265 -5.46 6.36 -8.36
N TRP A 266 -6.06 6.91 -9.42
CA TRP A 266 -6.44 8.32 -9.46
C TRP A 266 -7.37 8.69 -8.29
N ASN A 267 -8.45 7.92 -8.11
CA ASN A 267 -9.40 8.17 -7.04
C ASN A 267 -8.75 8.05 -5.66
N ASN A 268 -7.84 7.11 -5.48
CA ASN A 268 -7.15 6.88 -4.22
C ASN A 268 -6.18 8.03 -3.88
N MET A 269 -5.54 8.65 -4.87
CA MET A 269 -4.76 9.88 -4.66
C MET A 269 -5.62 11.08 -4.22
N LEU A 270 -6.91 11.08 -4.58
CA LEU A 270 -7.89 12.10 -4.17
C LEU A 270 -8.62 11.76 -2.86
N GLU A 271 -8.25 10.67 -2.20
CA GLU A 271 -8.84 10.27 -0.91
C GLU A 271 -7.85 10.56 0.24
N PRO A 272 -8.32 11.15 1.35
CA PRO A 272 -7.49 11.35 2.54
C PRO A 272 -6.82 10.07 3.00
N VAL A 273 -5.54 10.16 3.39
CA VAL A 273 -4.84 9.06 4.06
C VAL A 273 -5.67 8.63 5.28
N GLY A 274 -5.81 7.31 5.49
CA GLY A 274 -6.69 6.72 6.50
C GLY A 274 -8.14 6.51 6.07
N GLN A 275 -8.58 7.12 4.96
CA GLN A 275 -9.93 6.97 4.38
C GLN A 275 -9.90 6.50 2.92
N LYS A 276 -8.74 6.00 2.47
CA LYS A 276 -8.55 5.47 1.13
C LYS A 276 -9.36 4.20 0.92
N THR A 277 -9.96 4.09 -0.26
CA THR A 277 -10.62 2.88 -0.75
C THR A 277 -9.62 1.72 -0.80
N THR A 278 -10.04 0.55 -0.33
CA THR A 278 -9.17 -0.63 -0.15
C THR A 278 -9.45 -1.78 -1.13
N SER A 279 -10.40 -1.60 -2.04
CA SER A 279 -10.77 -2.59 -3.05
C SER A 279 -11.04 -1.93 -4.40
N ASN A 280 -10.93 -2.71 -5.47
CA ASN A 280 -11.27 -2.26 -6.81
C ASN A 280 -12.74 -2.47 -7.15
N ASN A 281 -13.34 -1.49 -7.81
CA ASN A 281 -14.65 -1.63 -8.44
C ASN A 281 -14.44 -1.93 -9.93
N PHE A 282 -14.70 -3.16 -10.35
CA PHE A 282 -14.56 -3.60 -11.76
C PHE A 282 -15.79 -3.30 -12.64
N THR A 283 -16.61 -2.32 -12.31
CA THR A 283 -17.64 -1.84 -13.25
C THR A 283 -16.97 -1.04 -14.37
N HIS A 284 -17.00 -1.48 -15.62
CA HIS A 284 -16.32 -0.76 -16.71
C HIS A 284 -17.01 0.55 -17.09
N SER A 285 -16.71 1.62 -16.35
CA SER A 285 -17.33 2.94 -16.52
C SER A 285 -16.42 4.06 -16.03
N ARG A 286 -16.21 5.06 -16.89
CA ARG A 286 -15.47 6.29 -16.56
C ARG A 286 -16.24 7.23 -15.62
N THR A 287 -17.53 7.01 -15.39
CA THR A 287 -18.33 7.82 -14.44
C THR A 287 -17.82 7.74 -13.00
N LYS A 288 -16.94 6.77 -12.71
CA LYS A 288 -16.29 6.59 -11.41
C LYS A 288 -15.10 7.52 -11.20
N LEU A 289 -14.57 8.16 -12.24
CA LEU A 289 -13.49 9.12 -12.09
C LEU A 289 -13.95 10.29 -11.21
N LYS A 290 -13.27 10.47 -10.07
CA LYS A 290 -13.49 11.62 -9.21
C LYS A 290 -12.81 12.84 -9.82
N CYS A 291 -13.45 13.99 -9.69
CA CYS A 291 -12.84 15.28 -9.97
C CYS A 291 -12.42 15.94 -8.65
N PRO A 292 -11.23 16.56 -8.57
CA PRO A 292 -10.89 17.43 -7.45
C PRO A 292 -11.93 18.54 -7.29
N SER A 293 -12.25 18.92 -6.06
CA SER A 293 -13.16 20.03 -5.77
C SER A 293 -12.39 21.26 -5.26
N PRO A 294 -12.98 22.45 -5.24
CA PRO A 294 -12.36 23.62 -4.62
C PRO A 294 -12.01 23.41 -3.14
N GLU A 295 -12.75 22.56 -2.42
CA GLU A 295 -12.53 22.24 -1.01
C GLU A 295 -11.40 21.22 -0.80
N SER A 296 -11.13 20.36 -1.79
CA SER A 296 -10.00 19.42 -1.78
C SER A 296 -9.32 19.38 -3.17
N PRO A 297 -8.50 20.40 -3.49
CA PRO A 297 -7.90 20.52 -4.82
C PRO A 297 -6.57 19.76 -4.98
N TYR A 298 -6.05 19.16 -3.92
CA TYR A 298 -4.71 18.57 -3.88
C TYR A 298 -4.74 17.05 -3.80
N LEU A 299 -3.66 16.40 -4.25
CA LEU A 299 -3.41 15.00 -3.94
C LEU A 299 -3.18 14.86 -2.43
N HIS A 300 -3.79 13.83 -1.84
CA HIS A 300 -3.71 13.62 -0.40
C HIS A 300 -2.41 12.93 0.01
N THR A 301 -1.72 13.56 0.96
CA THR A 301 -0.55 13.06 1.68
C THR A 301 -0.89 12.91 3.16
N LEU A 302 0.03 12.32 3.94
CA LEU A 302 -0.18 12.24 5.39
C LEU A 302 -0.35 13.63 6.04
N ARG A 303 0.34 14.66 5.53
CA ARG A 303 0.33 16.02 6.07
C ARG A 303 -1.02 16.72 5.91
N ASN A 304 -1.69 16.54 4.76
CA ASN A 304 -2.96 17.23 4.45
C ASN A 304 -4.20 16.35 4.68
N SER A 305 -4.06 15.21 5.35
CA SER A 305 -5.17 14.29 5.65
C SER A 305 -5.63 14.32 7.12
N GLN A 306 -5.23 15.34 7.90
CA GLN A 306 -5.62 15.60 9.30
C GLN A 306 -5.27 14.51 10.35
N LEU A 307 -4.80 13.33 9.94
CA LEU A 307 -4.39 12.24 10.83
C LEU A 307 -3.32 12.63 11.87
N LEU A 308 -2.36 13.47 11.50
CA LEU A 308 -1.30 13.92 12.41
C LEU A 308 -1.82 14.89 13.48
N GLN A 309 -2.84 15.70 13.15
CA GLN A 309 -3.48 16.60 14.10
C GLN A 309 -4.32 15.82 15.10
N ASP A 310 -5.13 14.86 14.62
CA ASP A 310 -5.96 13.99 15.48
C ASP A 310 -5.12 13.17 16.48
N GLN A 311 -3.97 12.62 16.05
CA GLN A 311 -3.08 11.88 16.95
C GLN A 311 -2.44 12.78 18.02
N SER A 312 -2.06 14.01 17.66
CA SER A 312 -1.48 14.98 18.61
C SER A 312 -2.50 15.43 19.66
N GLU A 313 -3.74 15.69 19.27
CA GLU A 313 -4.82 16.08 20.17
C GLU A 313 -5.27 14.91 21.07
N ALA A 314 -5.34 13.70 20.53
CA ALA A 314 -5.64 12.49 21.31
C ALA A 314 -4.56 12.22 22.37
N GLY A 315 -3.28 12.36 22.02
CA GLY A 315 -2.16 12.24 22.96
C GLY A 315 -2.19 13.31 24.06
N ALA A 316 -2.48 14.56 23.69
CA ALA A 316 -2.62 15.67 24.65
C ALA A 316 -3.81 15.44 25.61
N ARG A 317 -4.97 15.00 25.09
CA ARG A 317 -6.12 14.63 25.92
C ARG A 317 -5.78 13.46 26.84
N ALA A 318 -5.06 12.44 26.36
CA ALA A 318 -4.67 11.29 27.17
C ALA A 318 -3.79 11.68 28.37
N LEU A 319 -2.79 12.53 28.13
CA LEU A 319 -1.94 13.08 29.18
C LEU A 319 -2.72 13.96 30.17
N SER A 320 -3.70 14.72 29.67
CA SER A 320 -4.49 15.66 30.49
C SER A 320 -5.36 14.98 31.56
N TRP A 321 -5.86 13.76 31.33
CA TRP A 321 -6.65 13.02 32.32
C TRP A 321 -5.80 12.10 33.21
N ALA A 322 -4.67 11.59 32.70
CA ALA A 322 -3.79 10.72 33.46
C ALA A 322 -3.18 11.44 34.68
N VAL A 323 -2.86 12.73 34.55
CA VAL A 323 -2.27 13.53 35.65
C VAL A 323 -3.25 13.74 36.81
N PRO A 324 -4.51 14.19 36.60
CA PRO A 324 -5.52 14.27 37.66
C PRO A 324 -5.88 12.92 38.29
N VAL A 325 -5.97 11.85 37.49
CA VAL A 325 -6.30 10.51 38.02
C VAL A 325 -5.17 9.95 38.88
N ALA A 326 -3.91 10.11 38.47
CA ALA A 326 -2.76 9.74 39.28
C ALA A 326 -2.66 10.58 40.56
N ALA A 327 -2.90 11.89 40.47
CA ALA A 327 -2.90 12.79 41.62
C ALA A 327 -4.07 12.47 42.61
N GLY A 328 -5.27 12.24 42.08
CA GLY A 328 -6.45 11.86 42.86
C GLY A 328 -6.31 10.49 43.51
N GLY A 329 -5.84 9.48 42.77
CA GLY A 329 -5.54 8.15 43.29
C GLY A 329 -4.45 8.18 44.37
N GLY A 330 -3.38 8.95 44.15
CA GLY A 330 -2.32 9.17 45.14
C GLY A 330 -2.82 9.86 46.41
N LEU A 331 -3.69 10.86 46.29
CA LEU A 331 -4.32 11.54 47.44
C LEU A 331 -5.24 10.61 48.23
N VAL A 332 -6.07 9.81 47.55
CA VAL A 332 -6.99 8.85 48.22
C VAL A 332 -6.19 7.76 48.94
N LEU A 333 -5.14 7.22 48.31
CA LEU A 333 -4.25 6.24 48.95
C LEU A 333 -3.48 6.85 50.12
N GLY A 334 -2.98 8.09 49.98
CA GLY A 334 -2.28 8.81 51.05
C GLY A 334 -3.17 9.12 52.25
N VAL A 335 -4.40 9.59 52.00
CA VAL A 335 -5.38 9.85 53.06
C VAL A 335 -5.84 8.55 53.71
N GLY A 336 -6.14 7.52 52.91
CA GLY A 336 -6.54 6.21 53.42
C GLY A 336 -5.47 5.57 54.30
N THR A 337 -4.20 5.59 53.87
CA THR A 337 -3.07 5.09 54.67
C THR A 337 -2.86 5.92 55.93
N MET A 338 -3.00 7.24 55.88
CA MET A 338 -2.88 8.10 57.06
C MET A 338 -4.01 7.87 58.07
N MET A 339 -5.26 7.67 57.60
CA MET A 339 -6.40 7.35 58.47
C MET A 339 -6.23 5.98 59.13
N VAL A 340 -5.80 4.96 58.37
CA VAL A 340 -5.50 3.63 58.91
C VAL A 340 -4.37 3.71 59.94
N TRP A 341 -3.29 4.45 59.64
CA TRP A 341 -2.18 4.63 60.57
C TRP A 341 -2.60 5.34 61.87
N ARG A 342 -3.43 6.38 61.79
CA ARG A 342 -4.00 7.05 62.98
C ARG A 342 -4.91 6.13 63.79
N ALA A 343 -5.74 5.30 63.15
CA ALA A 343 -6.61 4.35 63.85
C ALA A 343 -5.81 3.25 64.57
N VAL A 344 -4.73 2.75 63.96
CA VAL A 344 -3.83 1.77 64.58
C VAL A 344 -3.08 2.38 65.78
N ARG A 345 -2.61 3.63 65.65
CA ARG A 345 -1.87 4.31 66.72
C ARG A 345 -2.78 4.71 67.90
N GLY A 346 -4.03 5.09 67.64
CA GLY A 346 -5.04 5.36 68.67
C GLY A 346 -5.38 4.12 69.50
N ARG A 347 -5.45 2.93 68.87
CA ARG A 347 -5.66 1.65 69.57
C ARG A 347 -4.48 1.21 70.45
N GLN A 348 -3.26 1.67 70.17
CA GLN A 348 -2.10 1.34 71.02
C GLN A 348 -2.00 2.19 72.29
N GLN A 349 -2.74 3.30 72.39
CA GLN A 349 -2.75 4.17 73.59
C GLN A 349 -3.82 3.80 74.63
N GLU A 350 -4.70 2.83 74.33
CA GLU A 350 -5.77 2.37 75.24
C GLU A 350 -5.50 0.98 75.85
N ASN A 351 -4.26 0.71 76.28
CA ASN A 351 -3.98 -0.41 77.20
C ASN A 351 -3.71 0.14 78.61
N PRO A 352 -4.65 -0.01 79.58
CA PRO A 352 -4.43 0.41 80.97
C PRO A 352 -3.51 -0.59 81.72
N PRO A 353 -2.90 -0.18 82.85
CA PRO A 353 -1.95 -1.01 83.59
C PRO A 353 -2.66 -2.16 84.33
N ILE A 354 -2.10 -3.37 84.24
CA ILE A 354 -2.56 -4.54 84.98
C ILE A 354 -2.09 -4.43 86.43
N SER A 355 -3.05 -4.23 87.34
CA SER A 355 -2.92 -4.38 88.79
C SER A 355 -3.36 -5.79 89.17
N MET A 356 -2.45 -6.59 89.75
CA MET A 356 -2.76 -7.84 90.45
C MET A 356 -2.45 -7.66 91.94
N ASN A 357 -3.50 -7.73 92.76
CA ASN A 357 -3.50 -8.08 94.19
C ASN A 357 -4.79 -8.90 94.36
N THR A 358 -4.90 -10.01 95.08
CA THR A 358 -4.27 -10.39 96.35
C THR A 358 -4.63 -11.88 96.57
N MET A 359 -3.80 -12.66 97.26
CA MET A 359 -4.26 -13.88 97.94
C MET A 359 -4.29 -13.64 99.45
N SER A 360 -5.39 -14.06 100.07
CA SER A 360 -5.57 -14.25 101.51
C SER A 360 -5.51 -15.75 101.80
N PHE A 361 -4.69 -16.11 102.79
CA PHE A 361 -5.11 -16.76 104.03
C PHE A 361 -4.17 -16.29 105.15
#